data_AF-A0A7J5BGH2-F1
#
_entry.id   AF-A0A7J5BGH2-F1
#
_cell.length_a   1.000
_cell.length_b   1.000
_cell.length_c   1.000
_cell.angle_alpha   90.00
_cell.angle_beta   90.00
_cell.angle_gamma   90.00
#
_symmetry.space_group_name_H-M   'P 1'
#
loop_
_entity.id
_entity.type
_entity.pdbx_description
1 polymer ?
#
loop_
_entity_poly.entity_id
_entity_poly.type
_entity_poly.pdbx_seq_one_letter_code
_entity_poly.pdbx_strand_id
1 'polypeptide(L)'
;MMPFGSARHCTVRTWSSASSDAQSAHIWSMSVQRTMMIKVSAQANNNKFYEVICDGDTVTKRWGRVGSSGQCQSLNGGISLYRKTIRSKGSRGYVIVEDGATNAVAETAVSAAAHEQLSAVNDDELSRLIDYLVSSNKHQIADFSGGRITVNGAGKVESALGPVMPSSVARARALIARMAVEPSRRLPLVEEYLTLIPQRVPRGWQESFGASAEHRRKQLDFLDQLDAAVHQQSIPDSGQAGQLFNMRLRPLADAHEEQRVLRLFEAGRHSSHRSSSLRVRRIWKIEHDEARTAEWESLASTAGNVRELWHGTRVHNVLSILHQGLVVPASDGSDSIQITGRMFGDGVYLSDQSTKSLNYSAGLWAGAHQPHCCMFLTRTVLGHEYRPYQNGGWRGSASVREAHAGGFDSITVKGGTCGVRNNEMVVWRPEQVLLSHLVEFDR
;
A
#
# COMPACT_ATOMS: atom_id res chain seq x y z
N MET A 1 -42.86 -27.79 16.61
CA MET A 1 -41.93 -28.60 15.82
C MET A 1 -42.07 -28.16 14.36
N MET A 2 -41.21 -27.26 13.90
CA MET A 2 -41.22 -26.72 12.53
C MET A 2 -39.86 -26.99 11.89
N PRO A 3 -39.78 -27.31 10.58
CA PRO A 3 -38.62 -27.98 10.02
C PRO A 3 -37.48 -27.01 9.68
N PHE A 4 -36.26 -27.47 9.95
CA PHE A 4 -35.00 -26.85 9.57
C PHE A 4 -34.86 -26.81 8.03
N GLY A 5 -34.75 -25.62 7.45
CA GLY A 5 -34.35 -25.43 6.05
C GLY A 5 -32.83 -25.49 5.90
N SER A 6 -32.35 -26.41 5.04
CA SER A 6 -30.93 -26.72 4.86
C SER A 6 -30.12 -25.53 4.33
N ALA A 7 -29.01 -25.21 4.98
CA ALA A 7 -27.96 -24.36 4.43
C ALA A 7 -27.26 -25.11 3.28
N ARG A 8 -27.24 -24.55 2.07
CA ARG A 8 -26.42 -25.05 0.96
C ARG A 8 -25.30 -24.06 0.66
N HIS A 9 -24.07 -24.58 0.59
CA HIS A 9 -22.95 -23.90 -0.03
C HIS A 9 -23.23 -23.77 -1.53
N CYS A 10 -23.02 -22.59 -2.10
CA CYS A 10 -23.12 -22.38 -3.54
C CYS A 10 -21.83 -21.74 -4.04
N THR A 11 -21.11 -22.46 -4.89
CA THR A 11 -20.00 -21.95 -5.70
C THR A 11 -20.57 -21.09 -6.83
N VAL A 12 -20.07 -19.86 -6.95
CA VAL A 12 -20.42 -18.98 -8.08
C VAL A 12 -19.82 -19.58 -9.35
N ARG A 13 -20.67 -20.02 -10.29
CA ARG A 13 -20.23 -20.44 -11.63
C ARG A 13 -19.88 -19.20 -12.45
N THR A 14 -18.66 -19.16 -12.97
CA THR A 14 -18.27 -18.30 -14.09
C THR A 14 -18.87 -18.88 -15.37
N TRP A 15 -19.49 -18.04 -16.20
CA TRP A 15 -19.99 -18.44 -17.52
C TRP A 15 -19.33 -17.63 -18.62
N SER A 16 -18.80 -18.33 -19.63
CA SER A 16 -18.24 -17.80 -20.87
C SER A 16 -19.36 -17.56 -21.89
N SER A 17 -19.39 -16.40 -22.53
CA SER A 17 -20.33 -16.07 -23.60
C SER A 17 -19.88 -16.64 -24.95
N ALA A 18 -20.74 -17.42 -25.59
CA ALA A 18 -20.68 -17.74 -27.02
C ALA A 18 -21.78 -16.96 -27.75
N SER A 19 -21.41 -16.36 -28.89
CA SER A 19 -22.26 -15.52 -29.74
C SER A 19 -23.12 -16.33 -30.72
N SER A 20 -24.35 -15.91 -30.97
CA SER A 20 -24.89 -15.65 -32.32
C SER A 20 -26.35 -15.15 -32.29
N ASP A 21 -26.54 -14.11 -33.11
CA ASP A 21 -27.71 -13.72 -33.89
C ASP A 21 -29.00 -13.17 -33.28
N ALA A 22 -29.44 -12.11 -33.96
CA ALA A 22 -30.38 -11.08 -33.56
C ALA A 22 -31.85 -11.45 -33.83
N GLN A 23 -32.73 -11.03 -32.93
CA GLN A 23 -34.02 -10.46 -33.30
C GLN A 23 -34.63 -9.64 -32.15
N SER A 24 -35.20 -8.50 -32.55
CA SER A 24 -35.67 -7.39 -31.74
C SER A 24 -36.68 -7.76 -30.66
N ALA A 25 -36.31 -7.53 -29.40
CA ALA A 25 -37.24 -7.21 -28.32
C ALA A 25 -36.63 -6.05 -27.54
N HIS A 26 -37.41 -5.00 -27.29
CA HIS A 26 -37.05 -3.95 -26.33
C HIS A 26 -36.94 -4.58 -24.94
N ILE A 27 -35.77 -5.12 -24.61
CA ILE A 27 -35.40 -5.53 -23.25
C ILE A 27 -35.18 -4.22 -22.50
N TRP A 28 -36.13 -3.87 -21.63
CA TRP A 28 -35.83 -2.99 -20.51
C TRP A 28 -34.65 -3.64 -19.77
N SER A 29 -33.45 -3.10 -19.94
CA SER A 29 -32.31 -3.54 -19.15
C SER A 29 -32.63 -3.14 -17.71
N MET A 30 -33.17 -4.07 -16.91
CA MET A 30 -33.31 -3.87 -15.48
C MET A 30 -31.89 -3.80 -14.92
N SER A 31 -31.42 -2.58 -14.65
CA SER A 31 -30.11 -2.40 -14.04
C SER A 31 -30.11 -3.08 -12.69
N VAL A 32 -29.19 -4.03 -12.50
CA VAL A 32 -28.93 -4.65 -11.20
C VAL A 32 -28.58 -3.53 -10.23
N GLN A 33 -29.36 -3.37 -9.16
CA GLN A 33 -29.07 -2.38 -8.12
C GLN A 33 -28.31 -3.05 -6.97
N ARG A 34 -27.23 -2.43 -6.54
CA ARG A 34 -26.42 -2.89 -5.41
C ARG A 34 -26.37 -1.80 -4.36
N THR A 35 -26.34 -2.19 -3.09
CA THR A 35 -26.02 -1.28 -2.00
C THR A 35 -25.28 -2.05 -0.94
N MET A 36 -24.08 -1.57 -0.62
CA MET A 36 -23.33 -2.04 0.52
C MET A 36 -23.45 -1.05 1.67
N MET A 37 -23.56 -1.60 2.87
CA MET A 37 -23.58 -0.81 4.09
C MET A 37 -22.61 -1.38 5.12
N ILE A 38 -21.99 -0.49 5.89
CA ILE A 38 -21.03 -0.83 6.93
C ILE A 38 -21.53 -0.37 8.28
N LYS A 39 -21.24 -1.18 9.31
CA LYS A 39 -21.43 -0.82 10.70
C LYS A 39 -20.16 -1.09 11.47
N VAL A 40 -19.52 -0.01 11.92
CA VAL A 40 -18.40 -0.05 12.86
C VAL A 40 -18.86 0.54 14.19
N SER A 41 -18.54 -0.13 15.29
CA SER A 41 -18.75 0.39 16.64
C SER A 41 -17.83 -0.35 17.60
N ALA A 42 -16.94 0.36 18.25
CA ALA A 42 -16.02 -0.13 19.26
C ALA A 42 -16.79 -0.65 20.48
N GLN A 43 -17.78 0.11 20.96
CA GLN A 43 -18.59 -0.24 22.13
C GLN A 43 -19.26 -1.62 21.99
N ALA A 44 -19.78 -1.92 20.81
CA ALA A 44 -20.46 -3.18 20.54
C ALA A 44 -19.60 -4.18 19.74
N ASN A 45 -18.29 -3.93 19.62
CA ASN A 45 -17.33 -4.70 18.83
C ASN A 45 -17.89 -5.10 17.44
N ASN A 46 -18.55 -4.14 16.80
CA ASN A 46 -19.04 -4.28 15.45
C ASN A 46 -17.94 -3.85 14.47
N ASN A 47 -17.63 -4.74 13.55
CA ASN A 47 -17.06 -4.42 12.26
C ASN A 47 -17.78 -5.32 11.25
N LYS A 48 -18.94 -4.85 10.78
CA LYS A 48 -19.93 -5.64 10.04
C LYS A 48 -20.25 -5.01 8.69
N PHE A 49 -20.62 -5.86 7.74
CA PHE A 49 -21.14 -5.45 6.45
C PHE A 49 -22.54 -6.01 6.23
N TYR A 50 -23.29 -5.33 5.36
CA TYR A 50 -24.57 -5.78 4.86
C TYR A 50 -24.73 -5.32 3.42
N GLU A 51 -24.82 -6.27 2.51
CA GLU A 51 -25.02 -6.07 1.09
C GLU A 51 -26.45 -6.43 0.70
N VAL A 52 -27.02 -5.63 -0.18
CA VAL A 52 -28.31 -5.91 -0.81
C VAL A 52 -28.13 -5.73 -2.31
N ILE A 53 -28.50 -6.75 -3.08
CA ILE A 53 -28.52 -6.74 -4.54
C ILE A 53 -29.96 -6.98 -4.97
N CYS A 54 -30.48 -6.14 -5.86
CA CYS A 54 -31.78 -6.28 -6.48
C CYS A 54 -31.58 -6.54 -7.97
N ASP A 55 -32.00 -7.71 -8.43
CA ASP A 55 -32.00 -8.10 -9.84
C ASP A 55 -33.41 -8.58 -10.19
N GLY A 56 -34.11 -7.77 -11.00
CA GLY A 56 -35.54 -7.96 -11.23
C GLY A 56 -36.34 -7.97 -9.92
N ASP A 57 -37.05 -9.08 -9.70
CA ASP A 57 -37.82 -9.33 -8.48
C ASP A 57 -37.02 -10.00 -7.35
N THR A 58 -35.80 -10.44 -7.64
CA THR A 58 -34.95 -11.14 -6.69
C THR A 58 -34.11 -10.16 -5.89
N VAL A 59 -34.23 -10.20 -4.58
CA VAL A 59 -33.39 -9.46 -3.64
C VAL A 59 -32.47 -10.42 -2.91
N THR A 60 -31.18 -10.33 -3.20
CA THR A 60 -30.12 -11.08 -2.52
C THR A 60 -29.50 -10.24 -1.42
N LYS A 61 -29.50 -10.76 -0.19
CA LYS A 61 -28.96 -10.13 1.00
C LYS A 61 -27.74 -10.90 1.46
N ARG A 62 -26.61 -10.23 1.73
CA ARG A 62 -25.41 -10.87 2.28
C ARG A 62 -24.89 -10.09 3.47
N TRP A 63 -24.48 -10.76 4.55
CA TRP A 63 -24.05 -10.08 5.77
C TRP A 63 -23.05 -10.87 6.61
N GLY A 64 -22.26 -10.18 7.42
CA GLY A 64 -21.26 -10.82 8.29
C GLY A 64 -20.26 -9.82 8.87
N ARG A 65 -19.15 -10.32 9.43
CA ARG A 65 -18.01 -9.45 9.83
C ARG A 65 -17.23 -9.01 8.61
N VAL A 66 -16.59 -7.85 8.65
CA VAL A 66 -15.71 -7.42 7.56
C VAL A 66 -14.53 -8.38 7.37
N GLY A 67 -14.24 -8.74 6.11
CA GLY A 67 -13.26 -9.75 5.73
C GLY A 67 -13.72 -11.22 5.78
N SER A 68 -15.00 -11.50 6.02
CA SER A 68 -15.57 -12.86 5.94
C SER A 68 -16.50 -13.02 4.73
N SER A 69 -16.69 -14.27 4.26
CA SER A 69 -17.65 -14.61 3.20
C SER A 69 -19.08 -14.19 3.55
N GLY A 70 -19.43 -14.32 4.83
CA GLY A 70 -20.73 -13.95 5.37
C GLY A 70 -21.82 -14.98 5.07
N GLN A 71 -23.02 -14.69 5.56
CA GLN A 71 -24.25 -15.43 5.28
C GLN A 71 -24.99 -14.77 4.11
N CYS A 72 -25.73 -15.55 3.33
CA CYS A 72 -26.48 -15.07 2.18
C CYS A 72 -27.93 -15.58 2.24
N GLN A 73 -28.87 -14.76 1.76
CA GLN A 73 -30.27 -15.12 1.60
C GLN A 73 -30.87 -14.38 0.40
N SER A 74 -31.52 -15.10 -0.50
CA SER A 74 -32.27 -14.52 -1.62
C SER A 74 -33.77 -14.64 -1.37
N LEU A 75 -34.52 -13.59 -1.70
CA LEU A 75 -35.96 -13.48 -1.48
C LEU A 75 -36.60 -12.75 -2.66
N ASN A 76 -37.82 -13.11 -3.01
CA ASN A 76 -38.61 -12.33 -3.95
C ASN A 76 -39.24 -11.11 -3.24
N GLY A 77 -39.23 -9.97 -3.91
CA GLY A 77 -39.81 -8.73 -3.38
C GLY A 77 -39.35 -7.47 -4.08
N GLY A 78 -38.47 -7.61 -5.08
CA GLY A 78 -38.00 -6.55 -5.98
C GLY A 78 -37.55 -5.28 -5.26
N ILE A 79 -37.74 -4.16 -5.95
CA ILE A 79 -37.28 -2.84 -5.49
C ILE A 79 -37.87 -2.42 -4.14
N SER A 80 -39.08 -2.88 -3.80
CA SER A 80 -39.75 -2.56 -2.54
C SER A 80 -39.02 -3.19 -1.35
N LEU A 81 -38.71 -4.49 -1.44
CA LEU A 81 -37.95 -5.18 -0.41
C LEU A 81 -36.51 -4.66 -0.32
N TYR A 82 -35.91 -4.30 -1.45
CA TYR A 82 -34.59 -3.67 -1.51
C TYR A 82 -34.54 -2.37 -0.70
N ARG A 83 -35.39 -1.39 -1.03
CA ARG A 83 -35.45 -0.09 -0.34
C ARG A 83 -35.82 -0.23 1.13
N LYS A 84 -36.76 -1.12 1.46
CA LYS A 84 -37.15 -1.42 2.85
C LYS A 84 -35.98 -1.98 3.65
N THR A 85 -35.19 -2.87 3.05
CA THR A 85 -34.02 -3.47 3.71
C THR A 85 -32.97 -2.41 4.00
N ILE A 86 -32.65 -1.54 3.03
CA ILE A 86 -31.69 -0.44 3.21
C ILE A 86 -32.14 0.49 4.35
N ARG A 87 -33.40 0.96 4.31
CA ARG A 87 -33.94 1.86 5.34
C ARG A 87 -33.93 1.21 6.74
N SER A 88 -34.29 -0.06 6.83
CA SER A 88 -34.27 -0.83 8.09
C SER A 88 -32.86 -1.05 8.63
N LYS A 89 -31.83 -1.09 7.78
CA LYS A 89 -30.44 -1.24 8.22
C LYS A 89 -29.84 0.10 8.59
N GLY A 90 -30.18 1.16 7.85
CA GLY A 90 -29.85 2.55 8.19
C GLY A 90 -30.27 2.89 9.61
N SER A 91 -31.53 2.59 10.00
CA SER A 91 -32.01 2.82 11.37
C SER A 91 -31.28 2.01 12.45
N ARG A 92 -30.53 0.96 12.08
CA ARG A 92 -29.71 0.15 12.99
C ARG A 92 -28.24 0.60 13.02
N GLY A 93 -27.93 1.78 12.46
CA GLY A 93 -26.58 2.36 12.43
C GLY A 93 -25.68 1.75 11.36
N TYR A 94 -26.24 1.23 10.27
CA TYR A 94 -25.46 0.92 9.07
C TYR A 94 -25.38 2.16 8.19
N VAL A 95 -24.18 2.50 7.74
CA VAL A 95 -23.91 3.63 6.84
C VAL A 95 -23.79 3.08 5.42
N ILE A 96 -24.50 3.69 4.47
CA ILE A 96 -24.35 3.38 3.04
C ILE A 96 -22.97 3.86 2.63
N VAL A 97 -22.26 3.03 1.88
CA VAL A 97 -21.03 3.49 1.23
C VAL A 97 -21.36 3.73 -0.24
N GLU A 98 -20.93 4.89 -0.74
CA GLU A 98 -21.37 5.41 -2.03
C GLU A 98 -20.90 4.52 -3.18
N ASP A 99 -21.86 4.06 -3.97
CA ASP A 99 -21.71 3.08 -5.03
C ASP A 99 -21.23 3.77 -6.31
N GLY A 100 -20.04 3.42 -6.79
CA GLY A 100 -19.62 3.75 -8.15
C GLY A 100 -19.85 2.55 -9.05
N ALA A 101 -20.77 2.70 -10.00
CA ALA A 101 -21.22 1.69 -10.96
C ALA A 101 -20.13 0.74 -11.49
N THR A 102 -20.43 -0.56 -11.50
CA THR A 102 -19.62 -1.68 -12.01
C THR A 102 -19.54 -1.70 -13.54
N ASN A 103 -18.37 -2.01 -14.12
CA ASN A 103 -18.20 -2.75 -15.39
C ASN A 103 -16.73 -3.17 -15.56
N ALA A 104 -16.51 -4.35 -16.17
CA ALA A 104 -15.35 -5.25 -16.04
C ALA A 104 -14.25 -5.14 -17.15
N VAL A 105 -13.45 -4.06 -17.22
CA VAL A 105 -12.60 -3.74 -18.42
C VAL A 105 -11.07 -3.47 -18.22
N ALA A 106 -10.43 -3.71 -17.09
CA ALA A 106 -9.20 -3.02 -16.71
C ALA A 106 -8.25 -3.71 -15.69
N GLU A 107 -8.43 -4.99 -15.32
CA GLU A 107 -7.26 -5.77 -14.81
C GLU A 107 -6.17 -5.75 -15.90
N THR A 108 -6.61 -5.87 -17.15
CA THR A 108 -5.84 -5.58 -18.34
C THR A 108 -5.28 -4.16 -18.36
N ALA A 109 -5.98 -3.14 -17.85
CA ALA A 109 -5.54 -1.75 -17.93
C ALA A 109 -4.52 -1.35 -16.87
N VAL A 110 -4.57 -1.90 -15.64
CA VAL A 110 -3.51 -1.67 -14.64
C VAL A 110 -2.21 -2.33 -15.08
N SER A 111 -2.30 -3.59 -15.48
CA SER A 111 -1.16 -4.31 -16.03
C SER A 111 -0.67 -3.58 -17.29
N ALA A 112 -1.54 -3.22 -18.23
CA ALA A 112 -1.15 -2.51 -19.45
C ALA A 112 -0.53 -1.14 -19.16
N ALA A 113 -1.10 -0.31 -18.27
CA ALA A 113 -0.53 0.99 -17.92
C ALA A 113 0.81 0.83 -17.20
N ALA A 114 0.97 -0.18 -16.35
CA ALA A 114 2.26 -0.49 -15.73
C ALA A 114 3.29 -0.93 -16.79
N HIS A 115 2.93 -1.83 -17.72
CA HIS A 115 3.79 -2.23 -18.83
C HIS A 115 4.13 -1.07 -19.75
N GLU A 116 3.17 -0.21 -20.08
CA GLU A 116 3.36 0.95 -20.96
C GLU A 116 4.22 2.04 -20.32
N GLN A 117 3.98 2.36 -19.05
CA GLN A 117 4.59 3.51 -18.42
C GLN A 117 5.85 3.19 -17.61
N LEU A 118 5.94 2.00 -17.00
CA LEU A 118 7.17 1.59 -16.29
C LEU A 118 8.22 1.07 -17.25
N SER A 119 7.85 0.46 -18.38
CA SER A 119 8.82 -0.14 -19.28
C SER A 119 9.37 0.90 -20.24
N ALA A 120 10.64 1.28 -20.09
CA ALA A 120 11.29 2.16 -21.08
C ALA A 120 11.63 1.43 -22.39
N VAL A 121 11.66 0.09 -22.35
CA VAL A 121 12.01 -0.79 -23.47
C VAL A 121 11.11 -2.03 -23.47
N ASN A 122 11.00 -2.72 -24.60
CA ASN A 122 10.32 -4.01 -24.65
C ASN A 122 11.29 -5.11 -24.14
N ASP A 123 11.03 -5.66 -22.95
CA ASP A 123 11.88 -6.66 -22.30
C ASP A 123 11.00 -7.67 -21.53
N ASP A 124 11.05 -8.95 -21.93
CA ASP A 124 10.19 -10.00 -21.38
C ASP A 124 10.39 -10.20 -19.87
N GLU A 125 11.60 -9.96 -19.38
CA GLU A 125 11.95 -10.14 -17.98
C GLU A 125 11.43 -8.97 -17.13
N LEU A 126 11.46 -7.76 -17.68
CA LEU A 126 10.86 -6.57 -17.07
C LEU A 126 9.35 -6.73 -17.02
N SER A 127 8.75 -7.23 -18.09
CA SER A 127 7.32 -7.55 -18.10
C SER A 127 6.96 -8.55 -16.99
N ARG A 128 7.73 -9.62 -16.81
CA ARG A 128 7.50 -10.57 -15.69
C ARG A 128 7.67 -9.94 -14.31
N LEU A 129 8.63 -9.03 -14.15
CA LEU A 129 8.77 -8.27 -12.91
C LEU A 129 7.52 -7.41 -12.68
N ILE A 130 7.09 -6.64 -13.68
CA ILE A 130 5.91 -5.76 -13.58
C ILE A 130 4.68 -6.57 -13.18
N ASP A 131 4.43 -7.72 -13.83
CA ASP A 131 3.33 -8.61 -13.50
C ASP A 131 3.42 -9.11 -12.05
N TYR A 132 4.62 -9.45 -11.59
CA TYR A 132 4.85 -9.85 -10.20
C TYR A 132 4.57 -8.72 -9.20
N LEU A 133 5.00 -7.49 -9.51
CA LEU A 133 4.75 -6.31 -8.66
C LEU A 133 3.25 -6.00 -8.57
N VAL A 134 2.55 -6.00 -9.70
CA VAL A 134 1.09 -5.77 -9.78
C VAL A 134 0.35 -6.87 -9.00
N SER A 135 0.70 -8.13 -9.23
CA SER A 135 0.10 -9.28 -8.54
C SER A 135 0.33 -9.23 -7.03
N SER A 136 1.55 -8.91 -6.58
CA SER A 136 1.84 -8.81 -5.15
C SER A 136 1.12 -7.64 -4.48
N ASN A 137 0.99 -6.50 -5.15
CA ASN A 137 0.24 -5.36 -4.64
C ASN A 137 -1.26 -5.70 -4.50
N LYS A 138 -1.86 -6.33 -5.52
CA LYS A 138 -3.25 -6.83 -5.50
C LYS A 138 -3.49 -7.79 -4.34
N HIS A 139 -2.60 -8.76 -4.15
CA HIS A 139 -2.71 -9.73 -3.04
C HIS A 139 -2.71 -9.03 -1.68
N GLN A 140 -1.81 -8.05 -1.48
CA GLN A 140 -1.72 -7.33 -0.22
C GLN A 140 -2.99 -6.51 0.07
N ILE A 141 -3.55 -5.84 -0.94
CA ILE A 141 -4.80 -5.08 -0.81
C ILE A 141 -5.98 -6.02 -0.50
N ALA A 142 -6.03 -7.18 -1.16
CA ALA A 142 -7.04 -8.20 -0.90
C ALA A 142 -6.92 -8.75 0.53
N ASP A 143 -5.71 -9.02 1.02
CA ASP A 143 -5.49 -9.53 2.38
C ASP A 143 -5.92 -8.53 3.46
N PHE A 144 -5.49 -7.27 3.34
CA PHE A 144 -5.86 -6.21 4.29
C PHE A 144 -7.38 -6.00 4.32
N SER A 145 -8.03 -6.01 3.15
CA SER A 145 -9.47 -5.86 3.06
C SER A 145 -10.26 -7.12 3.44
N GLY A 146 -9.61 -8.28 3.54
CA GLY A 146 -10.24 -9.59 3.70
C GLY A 146 -11.09 -10.00 2.49
N GLY A 147 -10.56 -9.77 1.29
CA GLY A 147 -11.22 -10.07 0.00
C GLY A 147 -12.40 -9.16 -0.31
N ARG A 148 -12.52 -8.03 0.40
CA ARG A 148 -13.57 -7.03 0.21
C ARG A 148 -13.17 -6.01 -0.82
N ILE A 149 -11.89 -5.64 -0.83
CA ILE A 149 -11.31 -4.84 -1.88
C ILE A 149 -10.80 -5.83 -2.92
N THR A 150 -11.63 -6.04 -3.93
CA THR A 150 -11.30 -6.79 -5.12
C THR A 150 -10.94 -5.78 -6.20
N VAL A 151 -9.75 -5.91 -6.79
CA VAL A 151 -9.52 -5.33 -8.11
C VAL A 151 -10.37 -6.16 -9.06
N ASN A 152 -11.48 -5.60 -9.53
CA ASN A 152 -12.33 -6.32 -10.47
C ASN A 152 -11.59 -6.44 -11.82
N GLY A 153 -12.18 -7.19 -12.76
CA GLY A 153 -11.67 -7.28 -14.12
C GLY A 153 -11.55 -5.93 -14.84
N ALA A 154 -11.95 -4.82 -14.20
CA ALA A 154 -11.89 -3.38 -14.52
C ALA A 154 -10.72 -2.60 -13.91
N GLY A 155 -9.72 -3.23 -13.27
CA GLY A 155 -8.57 -2.49 -12.70
C GLY A 155 -8.97 -1.50 -11.61
N LYS A 156 -10.27 -1.53 -11.30
CA LYS A 156 -10.96 -0.70 -10.36
C LYS A 156 -10.83 -1.44 -9.07
N VAL A 157 -10.19 -0.78 -8.12
CA VAL A 157 -10.14 -1.17 -6.72
C VAL A 157 -11.57 -1.04 -6.21
N GLU A 158 -12.37 -2.05 -6.51
CA GLU A 158 -13.70 -2.20 -5.99
C GLU A 158 -13.55 -2.77 -4.59
N SER A 159 -13.55 -1.86 -3.62
CA SER A 159 -14.03 -2.24 -2.31
C SER A 159 -15.42 -2.86 -2.45
N ALA A 160 -15.85 -3.62 -1.45
CA ALA A 160 -17.18 -4.23 -1.46
C ALA A 160 -18.29 -3.16 -1.44
N LEU A 161 -17.91 -1.89 -1.54
CA LEU A 161 -18.57 -0.65 -1.24
C LEU A 161 -18.51 0.36 -2.40
N GLY A 162 -17.91 -0.02 -3.54
CA GLY A 162 -17.66 0.88 -4.67
C GLY A 162 -16.17 1.22 -4.86
N PRO A 163 -15.83 2.01 -5.91
CA PRO A 163 -14.49 2.53 -6.11
C PRO A 163 -14.07 3.37 -4.91
N VAL A 164 -12.89 3.09 -4.39
CA VAL A 164 -12.25 4.00 -3.44
C VAL A 164 -11.82 5.25 -4.24
N MET A 165 -12.26 6.44 -3.83
CA MET A 165 -11.86 7.69 -4.49
C MET A 165 -10.55 8.23 -3.88
N PRO A 166 -9.71 8.99 -4.62
CA PRO A 166 -8.51 9.62 -4.07
C PRO A 166 -8.80 10.47 -2.82
N SER A 167 -9.93 11.17 -2.82
CA SER A 167 -10.40 11.98 -1.67
C SER A 167 -10.70 11.14 -0.42
N SER A 168 -11.15 9.89 -0.59
CA SER A 168 -11.36 8.95 0.51
C SER A 168 -10.03 8.51 1.12
N VAL A 169 -9.02 8.24 0.28
CA VAL A 169 -7.66 7.92 0.74
C VAL A 169 -7.05 9.08 1.51
N ALA A 170 -7.15 10.31 0.97
CA ALA A 170 -6.67 11.51 1.65
C ALA A 170 -7.33 11.74 3.02
N ARG A 171 -8.66 11.61 3.11
CA ARG A 171 -9.39 11.70 4.38
C ARG A 171 -8.97 10.59 5.35
N ALA A 172 -8.74 9.37 4.85
CA ALA A 172 -8.28 8.25 5.67
C ALA A 172 -6.88 8.53 6.28
N ARG A 173 -5.96 9.14 5.52
CA ARG A 173 -4.65 9.57 6.04
C ARG A 173 -4.80 10.59 7.17
N ALA A 174 -5.68 11.58 6.97
CA ALA A 174 -5.95 12.60 8.00
C ALA A 174 -6.50 11.98 9.29
N LEU A 175 -7.36 10.96 9.19
CA LEU A 175 -7.87 10.24 10.36
C LEU A 175 -6.76 9.50 11.12
N ILE A 176 -5.85 8.82 10.42
CA ILE A 176 -4.70 8.15 11.04
C ILE A 176 -3.78 9.15 11.75
N ALA A 177 -3.51 10.30 11.15
CA ALA A 177 -2.73 11.37 11.78
C ALA A 177 -3.41 11.88 13.06
N ARG A 178 -4.73 12.11 13.00
CA ARG A 178 -5.53 12.56 14.15
C ARG A 178 -5.59 11.55 15.29
N MET A 179 -5.64 10.23 15.00
CA MET A 179 -5.65 9.18 16.03
C MET A 179 -4.49 9.27 17.01
N ALA A 180 -3.44 9.94 16.58
CA ALA A 180 -2.15 9.88 17.20
C ALA A 180 -1.82 11.16 18.00
N VAL A 181 -2.39 12.30 17.59
CA VAL A 181 -2.44 13.55 18.38
C VAL A 181 -3.65 13.61 19.33
N GLU A 182 -4.73 12.88 19.05
CA GLU A 182 -5.97 12.88 19.84
C GLU A 182 -6.27 11.48 20.45
N PRO A 183 -5.44 10.95 21.38
CA PRO A 183 -5.59 9.58 21.90
C PRO A 183 -6.93 9.35 22.62
N SER A 184 -7.50 10.38 23.26
CA SER A 184 -8.82 10.33 23.90
C SER A 184 -9.97 10.14 22.89
N ARG A 185 -9.78 10.54 21.63
CA ARG A 185 -10.75 10.39 20.53
C ARG A 185 -10.41 9.27 19.57
N ARG A 186 -9.41 8.43 19.89
CA ARG A 186 -8.94 7.34 19.02
C ARG A 186 -10.07 6.43 18.55
N LEU A 187 -10.96 5.98 19.45
CA LEU A 187 -12.02 5.02 19.08
C LEU A 187 -13.01 5.60 18.05
N PRO A 188 -13.62 6.78 18.25
CA PRO A 188 -14.41 7.44 17.21
C PRO A 188 -13.68 7.62 15.87
N LEU A 189 -12.39 7.99 15.92
CA LEU A 189 -11.58 8.15 14.70
C LEU A 189 -11.36 6.81 13.98
N VAL A 190 -11.14 5.72 14.72
CA VAL A 190 -11.02 4.37 14.16
C VAL A 190 -12.35 3.92 13.56
N GLU A 191 -13.47 4.22 14.20
CA GLU A 191 -14.80 3.91 13.66
C GLU A 191 -15.04 4.63 12.32
N GLU A 192 -14.70 5.92 12.24
CA GLU A 192 -14.79 6.70 11.00
C GLU A 192 -13.85 6.13 9.92
N TYR A 193 -12.61 5.83 10.30
CA TYR A 193 -11.60 5.27 9.40
C TYR A 193 -12.02 3.90 8.84
N LEU A 194 -12.48 2.98 9.68
CA LEU A 194 -12.94 1.65 9.26
C LEU A 194 -14.28 1.68 8.52
N THR A 195 -15.04 2.77 8.62
CA THR A 195 -16.24 3.00 7.80
C THR A 195 -15.84 3.47 6.41
N LEU A 196 -14.85 4.36 6.33
CA LEU A 196 -14.32 4.90 5.08
C LEU A 196 -13.49 3.88 4.30
N ILE A 197 -12.63 3.14 4.99
CA ILE A 197 -11.75 2.08 4.45
C ILE A 197 -12.02 0.76 5.19
N PRO A 198 -13.10 0.04 4.84
CA PRO A 198 -13.43 -1.21 5.48
C PRO A 198 -12.40 -2.29 5.23
N GLN A 199 -11.91 -2.85 6.32
CA GLN A 199 -10.86 -3.86 6.33
C GLN A 199 -11.13 -4.95 7.36
N ARG A 200 -10.45 -6.07 7.20
CA ARG A 200 -10.51 -7.16 8.17
C ARG A 200 -9.79 -6.72 9.44
N VAL A 201 -10.47 -6.84 10.57
CA VAL A 201 -9.88 -6.57 11.89
C VAL A 201 -10.01 -7.79 12.80
N PRO A 202 -9.02 -8.06 13.66
CA PRO A 202 -9.11 -9.14 14.64
C PRO A 202 -10.19 -8.87 15.69
N ARG A 203 -10.55 -9.88 16.48
CA ARG A 203 -11.31 -9.63 17.72
C ARG A 203 -10.45 -8.79 18.67
N GLY A 204 -11.06 -7.88 19.42
CA GLY A 204 -10.30 -7.00 20.32
C GLY A 204 -9.68 -5.77 19.64
N TRP A 205 -9.99 -5.52 18.36
CA TRP A 205 -9.39 -4.42 17.59
C TRP A 205 -9.56 -3.04 18.24
N GLN A 206 -10.61 -2.82 19.06
CA GLN A 206 -10.79 -1.55 19.74
C GLN A 206 -9.60 -1.17 20.65
N GLU A 207 -8.88 -2.14 21.19
CA GLU A 207 -7.72 -1.90 22.05
C GLU A 207 -6.43 -1.64 21.27
N SER A 208 -6.25 -2.32 20.13
CA SER A 208 -4.97 -2.33 19.41
C SER A 208 -4.95 -1.49 18.13
N PHE A 209 -6.10 -1.30 17.47
CA PHE A 209 -6.17 -0.62 16.18
C PHE A 209 -5.80 0.86 16.32
N GLY A 210 -4.80 1.27 15.55
CA GLY A 210 -4.26 2.63 15.58
C GLY A 210 -3.64 3.03 16.92
N ALA A 211 -3.48 2.12 17.88
CA ALA A 211 -2.95 2.43 19.21
C ALA A 211 -1.43 2.63 19.20
N SER A 212 -0.70 1.75 18.52
CA SER A 212 0.74 1.91 18.32
C SER A 212 1.04 2.63 17.00
N ALA A 213 2.13 3.39 16.97
CA ALA A 213 2.59 4.02 15.73
C ALA A 213 3.04 2.98 14.68
N GLU A 214 3.50 1.79 15.09
CA GLU A 214 3.73 0.68 14.15
C GLU A 214 2.42 0.27 13.45
N HIS A 215 1.30 0.17 14.17
CA HIS A 215 0.02 -0.14 13.56
C HIS A 215 -0.44 0.97 12.62
N ARG A 216 -0.34 2.24 13.05
CA ARG A 216 -0.65 3.40 12.19
C ARG A 216 0.19 3.42 10.92
N ARG A 217 1.47 3.04 11.01
CA ARG A 217 2.36 2.91 9.84
C ARG A 217 1.85 1.87 8.85
N LYS A 218 1.52 0.67 9.32
CA LYS A 218 0.95 -0.38 8.47
C LYS A 218 -0.30 0.09 7.75
N GLN A 219 -1.13 0.92 8.40
CA GLN A 219 -2.30 1.52 7.78
C GLN A 219 -1.93 2.58 6.74
N LEU A 220 -0.92 3.42 6.98
CA LEU A 220 -0.43 4.40 6.00
C LEU A 220 0.18 3.72 4.76
N ASP A 221 1.00 2.68 4.96
CA ASP A 221 1.58 1.90 3.86
C ASP A 221 0.46 1.24 3.02
N PHE A 222 -0.59 0.74 3.68
CA PHE A 222 -1.76 0.22 2.99
C PHE A 222 -2.52 1.31 2.22
N LEU A 223 -2.63 2.53 2.77
CA LEU A 223 -3.22 3.66 2.05
C LEU A 223 -2.37 4.07 0.84
N ASP A 224 -1.04 4.02 0.92
CA ASP A 224 -0.15 4.27 -0.23
C ASP A 224 -0.37 3.26 -1.35
N GLN A 225 -0.51 1.98 -1.00
CA GLN A 225 -0.84 0.92 -1.97
C GLN A 225 -2.20 1.17 -2.61
N LEU A 226 -3.19 1.55 -1.80
CA LEU A 226 -4.53 1.85 -2.25
C LEU A 226 -4.55 3.09 -3.17
N ASP A 227 -3.78 4.12 -2.84
CA ASP A 227 -3.68 5.36 -3.60
C ASP A 227 -3.13 5.13 -5.01
N ALA A 228 -2.04 4.37 -5.12
CA ALA A 228 -1.46 3.98 -6.40
C ALA A 228 -2.48 3.19 -7.24
N ALA A 229 -3.23 2.28 -6.59
CA ALA A 229 -4.25 1.48 -7.24
C ALA A 229 -5.54 2.25 -7.59
N VAL A 230 -5.79 3.39 -6.95
CA VAL A 230 -6.92 4.28 -7.25
C VAL A 230 -6.60 5.25 -8.38
N HIS A 231 -5.41 5.87 -8.38
CA HIS A 231 -5.00 6.77 -9.45
C HIS A 231 -4.90 6.07 -10.82
N GLN A 232 -4.63 4.76 -10.80
CA GLN A 232 -4.73 3.85 -11.95
C GLN A 232 -6.12 3.83 -12.64
N GLN A 233 -7.19 4.22 -11.95
CA GLN A 233 -8.58 4.13 -12.43
C GLN A 233 -9.05 5.37 -13.19
N SER A 234 -8.31 6.47 -13.09
CA SER A 234 -8.68 7.77 -13.65
C SER A 234 -8.40 7.90 -15.15
N ILE A 235 -7.90 6.84 -15.79
CA ILE A 235 -7.54 6.83 -17.21
C ILE A 235 -8.83 6.70 -18.03
N PRO A 236 -9.24 7.72 -18.81
CA PRO A 236 -10.38 7.58 -19.71
C PRO A 236 -10.03 6.60 -20.84
N ASP A 237 -11.02 5.84 -21.32
CA ASP A 237 -10.92 4.93 -22.49
C ASP A 237 -10.36 5.61 -23.77
N SER A 238 -10.31 6.94 -23.77
CA SER A 238 -9.73 7.77 -24.84
C SER A 238 -8.20 7.84 -24.78
N GLY A 239 -7.49 6.70 -24.81
CA GLY A 239 -6.12 6.54 -25.33
C GLY A 239 -4.98 7.47 -24.86
N GLN A 240 -5.20 8.36 -23.91
CA GLN A 240 -4.18 9.18 -23.27
C GLN A 240 -4.22 8.82 -21.79
N ALA A 241 -3.51 7.75 -21.43
CA ALA A 241 -3.20 7.49 -20.05
C ALA A 241 -2.46 8.71 -19.49
N GLY A 242 -3.08 9.42 -18.55
CA GLY A 242 -2.34 10.39 -17.73
C GLY A 242 -1.12 9.69 -17.13
N GLN A 243 -0.03 10.44 -16.95
CA GLN A 243 1.17 9.89 -16.34
C GLN A 243 0.83 9.38 -14.93
N LEU A 244 0.87 8.07 -14.79
CA LEU A 244 0.59 7.33 -13.57
C LEU A 244 1.88 7.07 -12.81
N PHE A 245 2.96 6.69 -13.51
CA PHE A 245 4.25 6.46 -12.88
C PHE A 245 5.21 7.61 -13.12
N ASN A 246 5.80 8.12 -12.03
CA ASN A 246 6.85 9.14 -12.08
C ASN A 246 8.23 8.55 -12.41
N MET A 247 8.33 7.22 -12.49
CA MET A 247 9.56 6.50 -12.74
C MET A 247 9.40 5.46 -13.84
N ARG A 248 10.49 5.20 -14.55
CA ARG A 248 10.61 4.08 -15.48
C ARG A 248 11.73 3.14 -15.07
N LEU A 249 11.62 1.90 -15.54
CA LEU A 249 12.59 0.85 -15.38
C LEU A 249 13.15 0.47 -16.75
N ARG A 250 14.45 0.17 -16.77
CA ARG A 250 15.10 -0.50 -17.90
C ARG A 250 16.12 -1.52 -17.42
N PRO A 251 16.40 -2.58 -18.22
CA PRO A 251 17.53 -3.45 -17.97
C PRO A 251 18.82 -2.64 -17.82
N LEU A 252 19.64 -2.99 -16.84
CA LEU A 252 20.97 -2.40 -16.71
C LEU A 252 21.92 -3.06 -17.72
N ALA A 253 22.19 -2.35 -18.83
CA ALA A 253 23.09 -2.84 -19.88
C ALA A 253 24.58 -2.50 -19.65
N ASP A 254 24.88 -1.51 -18.81
CA ASP A 254 26.25 -1.10 -18.52
C ASP A 254 26.89 -2.06 -17.51
N ALA A 255 27.78 -2.92 -18.01
CA ALA A 255 28.48 -3.92 -17.21
C ALA A 255 29.37 -3.29 -16.11
N HIS A 256 29.94 -2.10 -16.33
CA HIS A 256 30.73 -1.44 -15.30
C HIS A 256 29.84 -0.92 -14.16
N GLU A 257 28.68 -0.33 -14.51
CA GLU A 257 27.67 0.05 -13.52
C GLU A 257 27.14 -1.18 -12.77
N GLU A 258 26.86 -2.28 -13.46
CA GLU A 258 26.42 -3.54 -12.85
C GLU A 258 27.45 -4.07 -11.84
N GLN A 259 28.72 -4.15 -12.24
CA GLN A 259 29.82 -4.59 -11.35
C GLN A 259 30.02 -3.64 -10.16
N ARG A 260 29.78 -2.34 -10.33
CA ARG A 260 29.79 -1.36 -9.23
C ARG A 260 28.68 -1.67 -8.21
N VAL A 261 27.45 -1.90 -8.67
CA VAL A 261 26.31 -2.25 -7.81
C VAL A 261 26.55 -3.59 -7.09
N LEU A 262 27.07 -4.60 -7.79
CA LEU A 262 27.43 -5.88 -7.20
C LEU A 262 28.50 -5.72 -6.11
N ARG A 263 29.60 -4.99 -6.39
CA ARG A 263 30.64 -4.73 -5.38
C ARG A 263 30.09 -3.99 -4.16
N LEU A 264 29.20 -3.02 -4.35
CA LEU A 264 28.54 -2.32 -3.25
C LEU A 264 27.67 -3.27 -2.42
N PHE A 265 26.95 -4.19 -3.07
CA PHE A 265 26.15 -5.21 -2.40
C PHE A 265 27.02 -6.17 -1.58
N GLU A 266 28.11 -6.66 -2.17
CA GLU A 266 29.06 -7.56 -1.54
C GLU A 266 29.75 -6.92 -0.33
N ALA A 267 30.21 -5.68 -0.47
CA ALA A 267 30.88 -4.92 0.59
C ALA A 267 29.96 -4.66 1.81
N GLY A 268 28.67 -4.46 1.58
CA GLY A 268 27.67 -4.29 2.63
C GLY A 268 27.09 -5.59 3.20
N ARG A 269 27.53 -6.76 2.71
CA ARG A 269 27.01 -8.05 3.17
C ARG A 269 27.56 -8.39 4.55
N HIS A 270 26.68 -8.84 5.44
CA HIS A 270 27.04 -9.30 6.77
C HIS A 270 26.45 -10.70 7.02
N SER A 271 27.30 -11.67 7.35
CA SER A 271 26.92 -13.09 7.48
C SER A 271 25.90 -13.35 8.60
N SER A 272 25.90 -12.54 9.65
CA SER A 272 24.95 -12.65 10.76
C SER A 272 23.50 -12.27 10.39
N HIS A 273 23.28 -11.64 9.24
CA HIS A 273 21.94 -11.32 8.76
C HIS A 273 21.29 -12.54 8.11
N ARG A 274 20.00 -12.76 8.38
CA ARG A 274 19.25 -13.91 7.85
C ARG A 274 19.14 -13.90 6.32
N SER A 275 19.18 -12.72 5.71
CA SER A 275 19.18 -12.51 4.25
C SER A 275 20.55 -12.71 3.60
N SER A 276 21.61 -13.06 4.34
CA SER A 276 22.98 -13.14 3.82
C SER A 276 23.19 -14.21 2.74
N SER A 277 22.32 -15.21 2.69
CA SER A 277 22.33 -16.23 1.64
C SER A 277 21.78 -15.74 0.30
N LEU A 278 21.01 -14.64 0.28
CA LEU A 278 20.42 -14.13 -0.96
C LEU A 278 21.48 -13.58 -1.92
N ARG A 279 21.19 -13.68 -3.21
CA ARG A 279 22.06 -13.26 -4.31
C ARG A 279 21.33 -12.26 -5.19
N VAL A 280 22.09 -11.38 -5.83
CA VAL A 280 21.56 -10.48 -6.84
C VAL A 280 21.21 -11.31 -8.06
N ARG A 281 19.94 -11.27 -8.45
CA ARG A 281 19.44 -11.94 -9.65
C ARG A 281 19.52 -11.02 -10.86
N ARG A 282 19.04 -9.79 -10.70
CA ARG A 282 18.97 -8.78 -11.77
C ARG A 282 18.96 -7.37 -11.20
N ILE A 283 19.47 -6.43 -11.98
CA ILE A 283 19.49 -5.01 -11.65
C ILE A 283 18.76 -4.24 -12.74
N TRP A 284 17.82 -3.41 -12.32
CA TRP A 284 17.06 -2.49 -13.16
C TRP A 284 17.50 -1.07 -12.88
N LYS A 285 17.80 -0.30 -13.92
CA LYS A 285 18.03 1.14 -13.78
C LYS A 285 16.68 1.83 -13.61
N ILE A 286 16.60 2.76 -12.66
CA ILE A 286 15.45 3.64 -12.48
C ILE A 286 15.72 4.97 -13.19
N GLU A 287 14.77 5.39 -14.01
CA GLU A 287 14.79 6.68 -14.70
C GLU A 287 13.69 7.57 -14.12
N HIS A 288 14.05 8.80 -13.80
CA HIS A 288 13.14 9.85 -13.34
C HIS A 288 12.94 10.86 -14.47
N ASP A 289 11.90 11.68 -14.37
CA ASP A 289 11.78 12.84 -15.25
C ASP A 289 12.91 13.86 -15.02
N GLU A 290 13.09 14.75 -16.01
CA GLU A 290 14.15 15.75 -16.00
C GLU A 290 14.01 16.73 -14.83
N ALA A 291 12.79 17.10 -14.46
CA ALA A 291 12.53 18.06 -13.38
C ALA A 291 12.96 17.50 -12.02
N ARG A 292 12.60 16.25 -11.72
CA ARG A 292 13.00 15.53 -10.51
C ARG A 292 14.51 15.32 -10.45
N THR A 293 15.13 15.01 -11.58
CA THR A 293 16.58 14.85 -11.68
C THR A 293 17.30 16.18 -11.39
N ALA A 294 16.87 17.27 -12.04
CA ALA A 294 17.45 18.60 -11.85
C ALA A 294 17.27 19.13 -10.42
N GLU A 295 16.09 18.91 -9.81
CA GLU A 295 15.84 19.25 -8.41
C GLU A 295 16.84 18.53 -7.48
N TRP A 296 17.01 17.22 -7.65
CA TRP A 296 17.95 16.44 -6.85
C TRP A 296 19.40 16.88 -7.07
N GLU A 297 19.81 17.18 -8.31
CA GLU A 297 21.15 17.66 -8.63
C GLU A 297 21.45 19.04 -8.02
N SER A 298 20.46 19.94 -8.02
CA SER A 298 20.56 21.23 -7.33
C SER A 298 20.77 21.05 -5.82
N LEU A 299 20.02 20.12 -5.21
CA LEU A 299 20.19 19.79 -3.79
C LEU A 299 21.55 19.13 -3.51
N ALA A 300 21.99 18.22 -4.37
CA ALA A 300 23.27 17.51 -4.25
C ALA A 300 24.47 18.46 -4.38
N SER A 301 24.40 19.44 -5.29
CA SER A 301 25.44 20.46 -5.47
C SER A 301 25.49 21.46 -4.32
N THR A 302 24.33 21.79 -3.73
CA THR A 302 24.24 22.76 -2.63
C THR A 302 24.62 22.16 -1.28
N ALA A 303 24.07 21.00 -0.93
CA ALA A 303 24.28 20.38 0.39
C ALA A 303 25.49 19.42 0.41
N GLY A 304 25.85 18.79 -0.72
CA GLY A 304 26.98 17.87 -0.82
C GLY A 304 26.80 16.55 -0.06
N ASN A 305 27.91 15.82 0.17
CA ASN A 305 27.96 14.54 0.89
C ASN A 305 26.94 13.51 0.36
N VAL A 306 27.03 13.24 -0.94
CA VAL A 306 26.18 12.24 -1.61
C VAL A 306 26.74 10.85 -1.37
N ARG A 307 25.89 9.92 -0.93
CA ARG A 307 26.24 8.51 -0.77
C ARG A 307 25.25 7.60 -1.48
N GLU A 308 25.76 6.46 -1.92
CA GLU A 308 24.91 5.37 -2.37
C GLU A 308 24.51 4.49 -1.19
N LEU A 309 23.21 4.31 -0.98
CA LEU A 309 22.66 3.62 0.18
C LEU A 309 21.52 2.68 -0.21
N TRP A 310 21.32 1.64 0.59
CA TRP A 310 20.31 0.62 0.39
C TRP A 310 19.02 0.95 1.14
N HIS A 311 17.89 0.93 0.43
CA HIS A 311 16.55 1.02 1.01
C HIS A 311 15.78 -0.29 0.76
N GLY A 312 15.52 -1.03 1.85
CA GLY A 312 14.75 -2.26 1.81
C GLY A 312 13.27 -2.00 2.05
N THR A 313 12.41 -2.58 1.21
CA THR A 313 10.95 -2.49 1.33
C THR A 313 10.28 -3.78 0.88
N ARG A 314 9.05 -4.01 1.32
CA ARG A 314 8.26 -5.15 0.86
C ARG A 314 7.91 -5.01 -0.61
N VAL A 315 7.88 -6.13 -1.33
CA VAL A 315 7.65 -6.12 -2.77
C VAL A 315 6.30 -5.46 -3.15
N HIS A 316 5.26 -5.63 -2.34
CA HIS A 316 3.96 -4.99 -2.57
C HIS A 316 3.96 -3.46 -2.45
N ASN A 317 5.01 -2.85 -1.87
CA ASN A 317 5.21 -1.39 -1.79
C ASN A 317 6.01 -0.84 -2.98
N VAL A 318 6.66 -1.69 -3.77
CA VAL A 318 7.53 -1.24 -4.87
C VAL A 318 6.72 -0.47 -5.90
N LEU A 319 5.52 -0.95 -6.24
CA LEU A 319 4.66 -0.31 -7.23
C LEU A 319 4.22 1.11 -6.79
N SER A 320 3.84 1.30 -5.53
CA SER A 320 3.50 2.63 -5.00
C SER A 320 4.71 3.55 -4.94
N ILE A 321 5.90 3.01 -4.64
CA ILE A 321 7.14 3.79 -4.67
C ILE A 321 7.46 4.24 -6.09
N LEU A 322 7.34 3.37 -7.10
CA LEU A 322 7.55 3.76 -8.51
C LEU A 322 6.49 4.76 -9.00
N HIS A 323 5.28 4.72 -8.45
CA HIS A 323 4.20 5.65 -8.75
C HIS A 323 4.54 7.07 -8.30
N GLN A 324 4.84 7.26 -7.00
CA GLN A 324 4.91 8.61 -6.40
C GLN A 324 6.25 8.98 -5.74
N GLY A 325 7.20 8.04 -5.65
CA GLY A 325 8.40 8.22 -4.84
C GLY A 325 8.28 7.66 -3.43
N LEU A 326 9.35 7.87 -2.65
CA LEU A 326 9.37 7.58 -1.23
C LEU A 326 8.52 8.62 -0.50
N VAL A 327 7.74 8.17 0.49
CA VAL A 327 6.94 9.05 1.32
C VAL A 327 7.46 8.98 2.75
N VAL A 328 7.60 10.13 3.40
CA VAL A 328 7.79 10.22 4.84
C VAL A 328 6.48 10.69 5.44
N PRO A 329 5.61 9.77 5.87
CA PRO A 329 4.42 10.17 6.61
C PRO A 329 4.85 10.86 7.90
N ALA A 330 4.31 12.06 8.10
CA ALA A 330 4.53 12.89 9.28
C ALA A 330 4.29 12.07 10.55
N SER A 331 5.20 12.17 11.51
CA SER A 331 4.97 11.69 12.86
C SER A 331 3.82 12.47 13.46
N ASP A 332 3.15 11.77 14.33
CA ASP A 332 1.98 12.20 15.03
C ASP A 332 2.26 13.13 16.21
N GLY A 333 3.41 13.80 16.24
CA GLY A 333 3.80 14.65 17.37
C GLY A 333 3.92 13.89 18.69
N SER A 334 3.80 12.56 18.72
CA SER A 334 4.11 11.78 19.90
C SER A 334 5.62 11.62 19.97
N ASP A 335 6.22 11.95 21.11
CA ASP A 335 7.64 11.72 21.43
C ASP A 335 8.05 10.23 21.41
N SER A 336 7.27 9.36 20.75
CA SER A 336 7.46 7.92 20.70
C SER A 336 8.44 7.51 19.57
N ILE A 337 9.69 7.90 19.73
CA ILE A 337 10.85 7.32 19.01
C ILE A 337 11.06 5.82 19.32
N GLN A 338 10.25 5.26 20.23
CA GLN A 338 10.22 3.85 20.61
C GLN A 338 9.57 2.92 19.56
N ILE A 339 9.32 3.40 18.34
CA ILE A 339 8.80 2.57 17.25
C ILE A 339 9.95 1.74 16.66
N THR A 340 9.72 0.43 16.51
CA THR A 340 10.64 -0.46 15.81
C THR A 340 10.89 0.07 14.38
N GLY A 341 12.13 0.51 14.11
CA GLY A 341 12.54 1.04 12.81
C GLY A 341 12.39 2.56 12.61
N ARG A 342 12.04 3.33 13.65
CA ARG A 342 12.06 4.81 13.62
C ARG A 342 12.77 5.41 14.84
N MET A 343 13.91 4.83 15.17
CA MET A 343 14.67 5.22 16.36
C MET A 343 15.29 6.62 16.27
N PHE A 344 15.25 7.27 15.10
CA PHE A 344 15.88 8.57 14.85
C PHE A 344 14.91 9.62 14.27
N GLY A 345 13.60 9.47 14.53
CA GLY A 345 12.58 10.41 14.08
C GLY A 345 11.99 10.08 12.70
N ASP A 346 11.25 11.03 12.14
CA ASP A 346 10.69 10.87 10.79
C ASP A 346 11.75 11.07 9.73
N GLY A 347 11.80 10.14 8.79
CA GLY A 347 12.63 10.28 7.62
C GLY A 347 12.63 9.03 6.77
N VAL A 348 13.41 9.08 5.70
CA VAL A 348 13.74 7.92 4.90
C VAL A 348 14.94 7.23 5.55
N TYR A 349 14.74 5.96 5.92
CA TYR A 349 15.75 5.13 6.56
C TYR A 349 16.54 4.35 5.52
N LEU A 350 17.87 4.43 5.63
CA LEU A 350 18.84 3.94 4.67
C LEU A 350 20.01 3.26 5.40
N SER A 351 20.75 2.41 4.69
CA SER A 351 21.94 1.76 5.23
C SER A 351 22.99 1.53 4.15
N ASP A 352 24.27 1.62 4.54
CA ASP A 352 25.40 1.11 3.75
C ASP A 352 25.51 -0.42 3.79
N GLN A 353 24.82 -1.08 4.73
CA GLN A 353 24.82 -2.53 4.87
C GLN A 353 23.67 -3.16 4.08
N SER A 354 24.00 -3.74 2.92
CA SER A 354 23.05 -4.33 1.97
C SER A 354 22.10 -5.33 2.63
N THR A 355 22.65 -6.29 3.37
CA THR A 355 21.86 -7.35 4.01
C THR A 355 20.98 -6.87 5.18
N LYS A 356 21.32 -5.73 5.82
CA LYS A 356 20.44 -5.10 6.82
C LYS A 356 19.16 -4.64 6.13
N SER A 357 19.30 -3.87 5.06
CA SER A 357 18.17 -3.40 4.25
C SER A 357 17.41 -4.57 3.63
N LEU A 358 18.11 -5.58 3.10
CA LEU A 358 17.48 -6.76 2.50
C LEU A 358 16.63 -7.57 3.49
N ASN A 359 16.91 -7.50 4.80
CA ASN A 359 16.05 -8.16 5.79
C ASN A 359 14.62 -7.58 5.82
N TYR A 360 14.47 -6.29 5.51
CA TYR A 360 13.16 -5.64 5.38
C TYR A 360 12.40 -6.15 4.16
N SER A 361 13.10 -6.34 3.04
CA SER A 361 12.54 -6.87 1.79
C SER A 361 12.15 -8.35 1.88
N ALA A 362 13.03 -9.21 2.40
CA ALA A 362 12.84 -10.66 2.51
C ALA A 362 11.74 -11.07 3.52
N GLY A 363 11.29 -10.10 4.31
CA GLY A 363 10.09 -10.22 5.08
C GLY A 363 10.17 -10.89 6.43
N LEU A 364 11.40 -10.98 6.93
CA LEU A 364 11.80 -11.72 8.13
C LEU A 364 11.11 -11.25 9.41
N TRP A 365 10.61 -10.01 9.43
CA TRP A 365 9.87 -9.41 10.55
C TRP A 365 8.37 -9.75 10.57
N ALA A 366 7.83 -10.40 9.53
CA ALA A 366 6.40 -10.71 9.40
C ALA A 366 6.08 -12.22 9.23
N GLY A 367 7.04 -13.11 9.47
CA GLY A 367 6.83 -14.57 9.48
C GLY A 367 6.61 -15.24 8.12
N ALA A 368 6.49 -14.48 7.02
CA ALA A 368 6.35 -15.01 5.66
C ALA A 368 7.67 -14.83 4.88
N HIS A 369 8.23 -15.93 4.39
CA HIS A 369 9.36 -15.91 3.45
C HIS A 369 8.83 -15.61 2.04
N GLN A 370 9.31 -14.53 1.42
CA GLN A 370 9.04 -14.27 0.01
C GLN A 370 10.19 -14.84 -0.85
N PRO A 371 9.89 -15.69 -1.86
CA PRO A 371 10.93 -16.32 -2.69
C PRO A 371 11.64 -15.32 -3.61
N HIS A 372 10.97 -14.22 -3.96
CA HIS A 372 11.51 -13.12 -4.76
C HIS A 372 11.27 -11.81 -4.03
N CYS A 373 12.34 -11.08 -3.73
CA CYS A 373 12.26 -9.78 -3.09
C CYS A 373 13.08 -8.74 -3.84
N CYS A 374 12.72 -7.47 -3.67
CA CYS A 374 13.39 -6.36 -4.30
C CYS A 374 13.94 -5.38 -3.26
N MET A 375 15.03 -4.70 -3.60
CA MET A 375 15.63 -3.64 -2.79
C MET A 375 16.01 -2.47 -3.69
N PHE A 376 15.86 -1.25 -3.19
CA PHE A 376 16.30 -0.07 -3.90
C PHE A 376 17.74 0.28 -3.54
N LEU A 377 18.53 0.61 -4.56
CA LEU A 377 19.74 1.41 -4.38
C LEU A 377 19.39 2.88 -4.61
N THR A 378 19.91 3.76 -3.77
CA THR A 378 19.63 5.20 -3.84
C THR A 378 20.91 6.00 -4.00
N ARG A 379 20.81 7.19 -4.59
CA ARG A 379 21.79 8.28 -4.43
C ARG A 379 21.18 9.28 -3.45
N THR A 380 21.79 9.39 -2.27
CA THR A 380 21.22 10.15 -1.17
C THR A 380 22.11 11.31 -0.80
N VAL A 381 21.53 12.51 -0.78
CA VAL A 381 22.17 13.73 -0.26
C VAL A 381 22.07 13.71 1.26
N LEU A 382 23.18 13.40 1.93
CA LEU A 382 23.24 13.45 3.40
C LEU A 382 23.51 14.86 3.92
N GLY A 383 24.12 15.72 3.11
CA GLY A 383 24.48 17.07 3.49
C GLY A 383 25.27 17.12 4.80
N HIS A 384 24.92 18.08 5.65
CA HIS A 384 25.47 18.22 6.98
C HIS A 384 24.85 17.18 7.95
N GLU A 385 25.61 16.15 8.31
CA GLU A 385 25.15 15.03 9.13
C GLU A 385 25.20 15.33 10.64
N TYR A 386 24.08 15.13 11.34
CA TYR A 386 24.06 15.03 12.80
C TYR A 386 24.51 13.63 13.24
N ARG A 387 25.51 13.56 14.13
CA ARG A 387 26.11 12.29 14.58
C ARG A 387 26.05 12.18 16.12
N PRO A 388 25.00 11.57 16.69
CA PRO A 388 24.72 11.66 18.14
C PRO A 388 25.80 11.08 19.05
N TYR A 389 26.49 10.01 18.66
CA TYR A 389 27.58 9.47 19.48
C TYR A 389 28.82 10.39 19.53
N GLN A 390 28.99 11.26 18.54
CA GLN A 390 30.03 12.30 18.55
C GLN A 390 29.57 13.55 19.34
N ASN A 391 28.25 13.73 19.49
CA ASN A 391 27.62 14.96 19.99
C ASN A 391 26.87 14.79 21.33
N GLY A 392 27.29 13.87 22.21
CA GLY A 392 26.71 13.76 23.56
C GLY A 392 25.61 12.72 23.75
N GLY A 393 25.63 11.64 22.96
CA GLY A 393 24.74 10.48 23.11
C GLY A 393 23.34 10.69 22.51
N TRP A 394 22.56 9.61 22.40
CA TRP A 394 21.19 9.65 21.86
C TRP A 394 20.15 9.87 22.96
N ARG A 395 19.38 10.95 22.89
CA ARG A 395 18.32 11.32 23.84
C ARG A 395 16.93 11.30 23.20
N GLY A 396 16.71 10.43 22.22
CA GLY A 396 15.43 10.34 21.52
C GLY A 396 15.02 11.66 20.89
N SER A 397 13.82 12.16 21.21
CA SER A 397 13.23 13.31 20.51
C SER A 397 13.99 14.60 20.75
N ALA A 398 14.72 14.69 21.87
CA ALA A 398 15.61 15.82 22.11
C ALA A 398 16.72 15.88 21.05
N SER A 399 17.37 14.75 20.75
CA SER A 399 18.41 14.67 19.72
C SER A 399 17.87 14.94 18.31
N VAL A 400 16.64 14.52 18.00
CA VAL A 400 15.99 14.88 16.71
C VAL A 400 15.75 16.39 16.63
N ARG A 401 15.20 17.00 17.69
CA ARG A 401 14.97 18.45 17.75
C ARG A 401 16.28 19.24 17.66
N GLU A 402 17.33 18.77 18.31
CA GLU A 402 18.67 19.36 18.22
C GLU A 402 19.24 19.26 16.81
N ALA A 403 19.06 18.12 16.13
CA ALA A 403 19.47 17.97 14.74
C ALA A 403 18.73 18.96 13.83
N HIS A 404 17.42 19.14 13.99
CA HIS A 404 16.68 20.14 13.22
C HIS A 404 17.09 21.58 13.57
N ALA A 405 17.21 21.91 14.86
CA ALA A 405 17.59 23.25 15.32
C ALA A 405 19.02 23.63 14.90
N GLY A 406 19.91 22.64 14.81
CA GLY A 406 21.28 22.81 14.33
C GLY A 406 21.42 22.92 12.82
N GLY A 407 20.31 22.87 12.06
CA GLY A 407 20.33 22.95 10.60
C GLY A 407 21.01 21.75 9.94
N PHE A 408 20.94 20.57 10.55
CA PHE A 408 21.48 19.34 9.96
C PHE A 408 20.52 18.76 8.92
N ASP A 409 21.07 18.29 7.81
CA ASP A 409 20.31 17.72 6.69
C ASP A 409 19.95 16.25 6.89
N SER A 410 20.63 15.56 7.80
CA SER A 410 20.42 14.14 8.07
C SER A 410 20.93 13.72 9.44
N ILE A 411 20.57 12.50 9.87
CA ILE A 411 21.22 11.78 10.96
C ILE A 411 22.03 10.63 10.39
N THR A 412 23.25 10.45 10.90
CA THR A 412 24.05 9.24 10.68
C THR A 412 24.44 8.61 12.01
N VAL A 413 24.06 7.36 12.20
CA VAL A 413 24.28 6.59 13.42
C VAL A 413 25.20 5.42 13.14
N LYS A 414 26.25 5.31 13.96
CA LYS A 414 27.21 4.21 13.87
C LYS A 414 26.64 2.95 14.53
N GLY A 415 26.78 1.79 13.88
CA GLY A 415 26.47 0.51 14.48
C GLY A 415 27.21 0.28 15.80
N GLY A 416 26.53 -0.34 16.77
CA GLY A 416 27.02 -0.51 18.14
C GLY A 416 26.80 0.70 19.04
N THR A 417 26.20 1.78 18.53
CA THR A 417 25.85 2.99 19.31
C THR A 417 24.35 3.22 19.29
N CYS A 418 23.84 4.03 20.22
CA CYS A 418 22.44 4.51 20.19
C CYS A 418 21.37 3.40 20.04
N GLY A 419 21.66 2.18 20.51
CA GLY A 419 20.74 1.03 20.43
C GLY A 419 20.69 0.30 19.08
N VAL A 420 21.42 0.76 18.05
CA VAL A 420 21.52 0.04 16.76
C VAL A 420 22.71 -0.91 16.73
N ARG A 421 22.55 -2.06 16.08
CA ARG A 421 23.68 -2.97 15.78
C ARG A 421 24.45 -2.54 14.53
N ASN A 422 23.76 -1.91 13.58
CA ASN A 422 24.26 -1.62 12.25
C ASN A 422 24.10 -0.14 11.93
N ASN A 423 24.95 0.38 11.05
CA ASN A 423 24.89 1.78 10.62
C ASN A 423 23.51 2.13 10.04
N GLU A 424 23.08 3.35 10.31
CA GLU A 424 21.77 3.86 9.90
C GLU A 424 21.91 5.32 9.49
N MET A 425 21.35 5.65 8.34
CA MET A 425 21.27 7.02 7.85
C MET A 425 19.81 7.36 7.68
N VAL A 426 19.43 8.54 8.14
CA VAL A 426 18.06 9.04 8.07
C VAL A 426 18.08 10.44 7.47
N VAL A 427 17.36 10.62 6.37
CA VAL A 427 17.14 11.93 5.76
C VAL A 427 15.71 12.38 5.98
N TRP A 428 15.51 13.67 6.21
CA TRP A 428 14.22 14.24 6.59
C TRP A 428 13.25 14.31 5.42
N ARG A 429 13.79 14.68 4.26
CA ARG A 429 13.06 15.05 3.06
C ARG A 429 13.21 13.95 2.00
N PRO A 430 12.11 13.38 1.48
CA PRO A 430 12.18 12.42 0.37
C PRO A 430 12.98 12.92 -0.82
N GLU A 431 12.98 14.23 -1.07
CA GLU A 431 13.65 14.87 -2.20
C GLU A 431 15.18 14.71 -2.12
N GLN A 432 15.75 14.45 -0.92
CA GLN A 432 17.16 14.09 -0.72
C GLN A 432 17.55 12.74 -1.34
N VAL A 433 16.57 11.91 -1.67
CA VAL A 433 16.77 10.54 -2.13
C VAL A 433 16.36 10.43 -3.60
N LEU A 434 17.33 10.09 -4.45
CA LEU A 434 17.08 9.68 -5.82
C LEU A 434 17.19 8.16 -5.90
N LEU A 435 16.10 7.46 -6.26
CA LEU A 435 16.13 6.02 -6.48
C LEU A 435 16.93 5.74 -7.75
N SER A 436 18.05 5.01 -7.65
CA SER A 436 18.96 4.79 -8.78
C SER A 436 18.73 3.44 -9.45
N HIS A 437 18.51 2.39 -8.66
CA HIS A 437 18.30 1.04 -9.16
C HIS A 437 17.27 0.29 -8.34
N LEU A 438 16.53 -0.60 -8.99
CA LEU A 438 15.75 -1.65 -8.35
C LEU A 438 16.49 -2.97 -8.55
N VAL A 439 16.85 -3.64 -7.46
CA VAL A 439 17.62 -4.88 -7.49
C VAL A 439 16.72 -6.04 -7.06
N GLU A 440 16.67 -7.08 -7.89
CA GLU A 440 15.98 -8.34 -7.60
C GLU A 440 16.92 -9.34 -6.93
N PHE A 441 16.38 -10.11 -5.98
CA PHE A 441 17.11 -11.13 -5.26
C PHE A 441 16.40 -12.48 -5.29
N ASP A 442 17.20 -13.54 -5.34
CA ASP A 442 16.81 -14.92 -5.15
C ASP A 442 17.82 -15.66 -4.25
N ARG A 443 17.59 -16.97 -4.04
CA ARG A 443 18.37 -17.80 -3.12
C ARG A 443 19.54 -18.49 -3.79
#